data_AF-A0A0F8WAN8-F1
#
_entry.id   AF-A0A0F8WAN8-F1
#
_cell.length_a   1.000
_cell.length_b   1.000
_cell.length_c   1.000
_cell.angle_alpha   90.00
_cell.angle_beta   90.00
_cell.angle_gamma   90.00
#
_symmetry.space_group_name_H-M   'P 1'
#
loop_
_entity.id
_entity.type
_entity.pdbx_description
1 polymer ?
#
loop_
_entity_poly.entity_id
_entity_poly.type
_entity_poly.pdbx_seq_one_letter_code
_entity_poly.pdbx_strand_id
1 'polypeptide(L)'
;MLGLLIITIITAIIATALGVQLIALDDVHVSIASFDYWSVGHFLNGVALFVVLFTFGWIIHNLTDKPKDPINEPDFKKFVLYWVIILVIAVIWEIVENTLLYMVGIKVKFDSAANMITDITIWSIGGCVGWYMTDLMFLSDKYLRAYYIYGFMSLTMGLLIFIVFGFITTLP
;
A
#
# COMPACT_ATOMS: atom_id res chain seq x y z
N MET A 1 -3.89 14.02 -5.23
CA MET A 1 -2.76 14.96 -5.02
C MET A 1 -2.75 15.60 -3.63
N LEU A 2 -3.88 16.09 -3.10
CA LEU A 2 -3.94 16.71 -1.77
C LEU A 2 -3.62 15.74 -0.61
N GLY A 3 -4.09 14.48 -0.70
CA GLY A 3 -3.76 13.45 0.30
C GLY A 3 -2.25 13.22 0.39
N LEU A 4 -1.61 12.89 -0.75
CA LEU A 4 -0.16 12.72 -0.86
C LEU A 4 0.62 13.91 -0.26
N LEU A 5 0.16 15.14 -0.49
CA LEU A 5 0.77 16.35 0.08
C LEU A 5 0.69 16.39 1.62
N ILE A 6 -0.49 16.13 2.20
CA ILE A 6 -0.68 16.11 3.66
C ILE A 6 0.18 15.02 4.31
N ILE A 7 0.35 13.90 3.62
CA ILE A 7 1.13 12.74 4.08
C ILE A 7 2.62 13.04 4.08
N THR A 8 3.14 13.59 2.98
CA THR A 8 4.54 14.03 2.93
C THR A 8 4.84 14.99 4.06
N ILE A 9 3.89 15.87 4.41
CA ILE A 9 4.01 16.80 5.54
C ILE A 9 4.00 16.08 6.90
N ILE A 10 3.03 15.19 7.17
CA ILE A 10 2.94 14.47 8.45
C ILE A 10 4.16 13.60 8.70
N THR A 11 4.57 12.80 7.72
CA THR A 11 5.73 11.93 7.84
C THR A 11 7.02 12.75 7.95
N ALA A 12 7.14 13.88 7.26
CA ALA A 12 8.26 14.80 7.44
C ALA A 12 8.32 15.37 8.87
N ILE A 13 7.18 15.72 9.46
CA ILE A 13 7.09 16.18 10.85
C ILE A 13 7.54 15.07 11.82
N ILE A 14 7.08 13.83 11.65
CA ILE A 14 7.44 12.69 12.51
C ILE A 14 8.94 12.39 12.41
N ALA A 15 9.47 12.28 11.19
CA ALA A 15 10.89 12.03 10.94
C ALA A 15 11.78 13.11 11.58
N THR A 16 11.38 14.38 11.43
CA THR A 16 12.08 15.53 12.03
C THR A 16 12.03 15.47 13.56
N ALA A 17 10.88 15.17 14.15
CA ALA A 17 10.71 15.08 15.60
C ALA A 17 11.53 13.93 16.23
N LEU A 18 11.76 12.85 15.48
CA LEU A 18 12.51 11.68 15.93
C LEU A 18 14.01 11.74 15.59
N GLY A 19 14.49 12.80 14.93
CA GLY A 19 15.88 12.91 14.48
C GLY A 19 16.27 11.86 13.44
N VAL A 20 15.28 11.33 12.70
CA VAL A 20 15.45 10.28 11.70
C VAL A 20 15.67 10.91 10.34
N GLN A 21 16.53 10.29 9.52
CA GLN A 21 16.74 10.74 8.16
C GLN A 21 15.43 10.68 7.36
N LEU A 22 15.11 11.78 6.70
CA LEU A 22 13.80 11.97 6.07
C LEU A 22 13.68 11.23 4.74
N ILE A 23 14.75 11.25 3.95
CA ILE A 23 14.84 10.62 2.62
C ILE A 23 16.20 9.92 2.53
N ALA A 24 16.19 8.65 2.13
CA ALA A 24 17.40 7.92 1.73
C ALA A 24 17.30 7.44 0.28
N LEU A 25 18.39 7.58 -0.46
CA LEU A 25 18.54 7.06 -1.83
C LEU A 25 19.71 6.09 -1.94
N ASP A 26 20.49 5.93 -0.87
CA ASP A 26 21.68 5.09 -0.76
C ASP A 26 21.47 3.96 0.25
N ASP A 27 22.00 2.78 -0.07
CA ASP A 27 21.69 1.51 0.62
C ASP A 27 21.99 1.54 2.14
N VAL A 28 22.95 2.37 2.57
CA VAL A 28 23.36 2.46 3.98
C VAL A 28 22.24 3.01 4.87
N HIS A 29 21.36 3.86 4.34
CA HIS A 29 20.36 4.63 5.09
C HIS A 29 18.91 4.24 4.80
N VAL A 30 18.66 3.37 3.80
CA VAL A 30 17.30 2.95 3.40
C VAL A 30 16.52 2.38 4.57
N SER A 31 17.08 1.42 5.31
CA SER A 31 16.42 0.80 6.47
C SER A 31 16.22 1.73 7.68
N ILE A 32 16.77 2.94 7.65
CA ILE A 32 16.67 3.89 8.76
C ILE A 32 15.76 5.06 8.41
N ALA A 33 15.73 5.47 7.14
CA ALA A 33 14.98 6.63 6.72
C ALA A 33 13.47 6.41 6.75
N SER A 34 12.71 7.49 6.97
CA SER A 34 11.25 7.41 6.91
C SER A 34 10.75 7.25 5.49
N PHE A 35 11.34 7.93 4.51
CA PHE A 35 11.02 7.70 3.10
C PHE A 35 12.23 7.17 2.34
N ASP A 36 11.97 6.21 1.46
CA ASP A 36 12.92 5.65 0.53
C ASP A 36 12.23 5.38 -0.82
N TYR A 37 12.94 4.71 -1.73
CA TYR A 37 12.37 4.36 -3.03
C TYR A 37 11.34 3.20 -2.95
N TRP A 38 11.29 2.44 -1.86
CA TRP A 38 10.27 1.40 -1.61
C TRP A 38 8.92 1.99 -1.21
N SER A 39 8.92 3.17 -0.59
CA SER A 39 7.72 3.93 -0.24
C SER A 39 6.70 4.04 -1.37
N VAL A 40 7.14 4.26 -2.62
CA VAL A 40 6.22 4.30 -3.78
C VAL A 40 5.61 2.92 -4.05
N GLY A 41 6.40 1.86 -3.92
CA GLY A 41 5.94 0.48 -4.03
C GLY A 41 4.88 0.15 -2.97
N HIS A 42 5.11 0.51 -1.71
CA HIS A 42 4.16 0.35 -0.61
C HIS A 42 2.82 1.06 -0.87
N PHE A 43 2.87 2.30 -1.38
CA PHE A 43 1.67 3.04 -1.74
C PHE A 43 0.87 2.32 -2.84
N LEU A 44 1.55 1.91 -3.92
CA LEU A 44 0.91 1.24 -5.05
C LEU A 44 0.36 -0.13 -4.66
N ASN A 45 1.06 -0.88 -3.82
CA ASN A 45 0.60 -2.15 -3.26
C ASN A 45 -0.64 -1.95 -2.39
N GLY A 46 -0.68 -0.91 -1.56
CA GLY A 46 -1.88 -0.56 -0.78
C GLY A 46 -3.10 -0.27 -1.66
N VAL A 47 -2.93 0.50 -2.74
CA VAL A 47 -3.99 0.76 -3.73
C VAL A 47 -4.47 -0.53 -4.37
N ALA A 48 -3.53 -1.30 -4.91
CA ALA A 48 -3.80 -2.52 -5.64
C ALA A 48 -4.53 -3.55 -4.78
N LEU A 49 -4.01 -3.78 -3.57
CA LEU A 49 -4.55 -4.77 -2.66
C LEU A 49 -5.97 -4.38 -2.21
N PHE A 50 -6.25 -3.09 -1.99
CA PHE A 50 -7.62 -2.66 -1.71
C PHE A 50 -8.56 -2.98 -2.86
N VAL A 51 -8.19 -2.59 -4.09
CA VAL A 51 -8.99 -2.85 -5.29
C VAL A 51 -9.26 -4.35 -5.48
N VAL A 52 -8.22 -5.17 -5.30
CA VAL A 52 -8.30 -6.63 -5.43
C VAL A 52 -9.22 -7.21 -4.35
N LEU A 53 -8.99 -6.90 -3.07
CA LEU A 53 -9.77 -7.44 -1.96
C LEU A 53 -11.24 -7.03 -2.04
N PHE A 54 -11.50 -5.77 -2.37
CA PHE A 54 -12.87 -5.28 -2.56
C PHE A 54 -13.55 -6.01 -3.72
N THR A 55 -12.87 -6.12 -4.88
CA THR A 55 -13.42 -6.81 -6.05
C THR A 55 -13.77 -8.26 -5.74
N PHE A 56 -12.84 -9.01 -5.13
CA PHE A 56 -13.10 -10.41 -4.77
C PHE A 56 -14.19 -10.54 -3.71
N GLY A 57 -14.18 -9.70 -2.68
CA GLY A 57 -15.21 -9.68 -1.66
C GLY A 57 -16.60 -9.39 -2.24
N TRP A 58 -16.67 -8.47 -3.20
CA TRP A 58 -17.90 -8.16 -3.93
C TRP A 58 -18.36 -9.33 -4.82
N ILE A 59 -17.45 -9.99 -5.55
CA ILE A 59 -17.78 -11.17 -6.36
C ILE A 59 -18.34 -12.28 -5.47
N ILE A 60 -17.65 -12.60 -4.37
CA ILE A 60 -18.07 -13.67 -3.43
C ILE A 60 -19.45 -13.35 -2.87
N HIS A 61 -19.67 -12.13 -2.39
CA HIS A 61 -20.97 -11.72 -1.85
C HIS A 61 -22.12 -11.88 -2.85
N ASN A 62 -21.91 -11.51 -4.12
CA ASN A 62 -22.93 -11.66 -5.17
C ASN A 62 -23.13 -13.11 -5.65
N LEU A 63 -22.15 -13.98 -5.43
CA LEU A 63 -22.28 -15.42 -5.71
C LEU A 63 -23.01 -16.17 -4.58
N THR A 64 -22.93 -15.69 -3.34
CA THR A 64 -23.47 -16.39 -2.15
C THR A 64 -24.80 -15.84 -1.64
N ASP A 65 -25.07 -14.55 -1.82
CA ASP A 65 -26.31 -13.90 -1.38
C ASP A 65 -27.21 -13.52 -2.57
N LYS A 66 -28.47 -13.14 -2.31
CA LYS A 66 -29.28 -12.46 -3.33
C LYS A 66 -28.53 -11.18 -3.71
N PRO A 67 -28.22 -10.96 -5.01
CA PRO A 67 -27.39 -9.83 -5.43
C PRO A 67 -28.06 -8.54 -4.97
N LYS A 68 -27.41 -7.84 -4.04
CA LYS A 68 -27.77 -6.49 -3.66
C LYS A 68 -26.98 -5.56 -4.55
N ASP A 69 -27.67 -4.62 -5.17
CA ASP A 69 -27.06 -3.63 -6.02
C ASP A 69 -26.09 -2.77 -5.19
N PRO A 70 -24.76 -2.90 -5.39
CA PRO A 70 -23.77 -2.13 -4.63
C PRO A 70 -23.91 -0.63 -4.85
N ILE A 71 -24.56 -0.22 -5.95
CA ILE A 71 -24.79 1.17 -6.34
C ILE A 71 -25.83 1.82 -5.42
N ASN A 72 -26.85 1.04 -5.01
CA ASN A 72 -28.01 1.55 -4.28
C ASN A 72 -27.89 1.39 -2.75
N GLU A 73 -26.99 0.52 -2.26
CA GLU A 73 -26.74 0.32 -0.82
C GLU A 73 -25.23 0.14 -0.49
N PRO A 74 -24.38 1.15 -0.73
CA PRO A 74 -22.97 1.06 -0.36
C PRO A 74 -22.82 1.05 1.17
N ASP A 75 -22.48 -0.11 1.74
CA ASP A 75 -22.24 -0.23 3.17
C ASP A 75 -20.82 0.26 3.50
N PHE A 76 -20.72 1.52 3.98
CA PHE A 76 -19.48 2.15 4.43
C PHE A 76 -18.65 1.26 5.36
N LYS A 77 -19.29 0.40 6.18
CA LYS A 77 -18.60 -0.52 7.09
C LYS A 77 -17.76 -1.56 6.34
N LYS A 78 -18.18 -1.99 5.15
CA LYS A 78 -17.42 -2.93 4.32
C LYS A 78 -16.12 -2.31 3.82
N PHE A 79 -16.14 -1.04 3.42
CA PHE A 79 -14.94 -0.34 3.00
C PHE A 79 -13.92 -0.18 4.13
N VAL A 80 -14.38 0.20 5.33
CA VAL A 80 -13.52 0.24 6.54
C VAL A 80 -12.92 -1.13 6.81
N LEU A 81 -13.71 -2.20 6.70
CA LEU A 81 -13.21 -3.57 6.89
C LEU A 81 -12.09 -3.91 5.90
N TYR A 82 -12.27 -3.66 4.61
CA TYR A 82 -11.22 -3.93 3.61
C TYR A 82 -9.97 -3.11 3.88
N TRP A 83 -10.11 -1.84 4.28
CA TRP A 83 -8.98 -1.00 4.66
C TRP A 83 -8.23 -1.53 5.90
N VAL A 84 -8.95 -2.01 6.93
CA VAL A 84 -8.32 -2.67 8.09
C VAL A 84 -7.57 -3.94 7.67
N ILE A 85 -8.08 -4.70 6.71
CA ILE A 85 -7.36 -5.86 6.16
C ILE A 85 -6.05 -5.43 5.50
N ILE A 86 -6.03 -4.30 4.77
CA ILE A 86 -4.78 -3.74 4.21
C ILE A 86 -3.77 -3.44 5.32
N LEU A 87 -4.21 -2.81 6.42
CA LEU A 87 -3.33 -2.53 7.56
C LEU A 87 -2.73 -3.80 8.16
N VAL A 88 -3.53 -4.85 8.33
CA VAL A 88 -3.05 -6.14 8.84
C VAL A 88 -2.03 -6.74 7.87
N ILE A 89 -2.28 -6.69 6.56
CA ILE A 89 -1.35 -7.21 5.56
C ILE A 89 -0.06 -6.38 5.51
N ALA A 90 -0.13 -5.05 5.67
CA ALA A 90 1.05 -4.20 5.75
C ALA A 90 1.91 -4.55 6.97
N VAL A 91 1.31 -4.78 8.13
CA VAL A 91 2.03 -5.25 9.33
C VAL A 91 2.67 -6.62 9.09
N ILE A 92 1.95 -7.55 8.46
CA ILE A 92 2.50 -8.87 8.12
C ILE A 92 3.67 -8.72 7.13
N TRP A 93 3.56 -7.82 6.15
CA TRP A 93 4.61 -7.53 5.19
C TRP A 93 5.88 -7.04 5.91
N GLU A 94 5.76 -6.08 6.82
CA GLU A 94 6.89 -5.60 7.63
C GLU A 94 7.56 -6.72 8.42
N ILE A 95 6.77 -7.65 8.97
CA ILE A 95 7.30 -8.83 9.66
C ILE A 95 8.06 -9.73 8.68
N VAL A 96 7.50 -10.02 7.50
CA VAL A 96 8.15 -10.86 6.48
C VAL A 96 9.44 -10.21 5.99
N GLU A 97 9.41 -8.91 5.75
CA GLU A 97 10.56 -8.12 5.30
C GLU A 97 11.68 -8.14 6.34
N ASN A 98 11.36 -7.85 7.59
CA ASN A 98 12.31 -7.85 8.70
C ASN A 98 12.61 -9.23 9.29
N THR A 99 12.13 -10.32 8.68
CA THR A 99 12.51 -11.68 9.11
C THR A 99 12.97 -12.52 7.94
N LEU A 100 12.06 -12.92 7.06
CA LEU A 100 12.34 -13.81 5.94
C LEU A 100 13.32 -13.17 4.95
N LEU A 101 13.08 -11.92 4.52
CA LEU A 101 13.96 -11.27 3.53
C LEU A 101 15.36 -11.03 4.09
N TYR A 102 15.47 -10.74 5.39
CA TYR A 102 16.75 -10.66 6.09
C TYR A 102 17.44 -12.03 6.15
N MET A 103 16.72 -13.10 6.52
CA MET A 103 17.28 -14.46 6.62
C MET A 103 17.80 -15.01 5.30
N VAL A 104 17.18 -14.66 4.17
CA VAL A 104 17.63 -15.09 2.84
C VAL A 104 18.65 -14.14 2.20
N GLY A 105 19.07 -13.09 2.92
CA GLY A 105 20.10 -12.15 2.47
C GLY A 105 19.64 -11.18 1.37
N ILE A 106 18.33 -11.07 1.13
CA ILE A 106 17.76 -10.05 0.22
C ILE A 106 17.76 -8.68 0.91
N LYS A 107 17.51 -8.65 2.22
CA LYS A 107 17.55 -7.44 3.03
C LYS A 107 18.84 -7.41 3.86
N VAL A 108 19.56 -6.30 3.79
CA VAL A 108 20.90 -6.16 4.40
C VAL A 108 20.85 -5.69 5.86
N LYS A 109 19.83 -4.91 6.23
CA LYS A 109 19.65 -4.37 7.59
C LYS A 109 18.18 -4.45 8.01
N PHE A 110 17.95 -4.58 9.32
CA PHE A 110 16.62 -4.43 9.89
C PHE A 110 16.18 -2.97 9.82
N ASP A 111 14.90 -2.77 9.61
CA ASP A 111 14.29 -1.46 9.61
C ASP A 111 14.22 -0.88 11.00
N SER A 112 14.40 0.43 11.07
CA SER A 112 14.07 1.18 12.26
C SER A 112 12.55 1.18 12.47
N ALA A 113 12.12 1.36 13.72
CA ALA A 113 10.70 1.50 14.02
C ALA A 113 10.04 2.65 13.23
N ALA A 114 10.78 3.73 12.94
CA ALA A 114 10.27 4.85 12.16
C ALA A 114 10.05 4.51 10.69
N ASN A 115 10.93 3.70 10.10
CA ASN A 115 10.79 3.20 8.72
C ASN A 115 9.57 2.26 8.62
N MET A 116 9.50 1.22 9.46
CA MET A 116 8.35 0.29 9.49
C MET A 116 7.00 0.99 9.68
N ILE A 117 6.92 1.96 10.61
CA ILE A 117 5.69 2.73 10.85
C ILE A 117 5.32 3.54 9.60
N THR A 118 6.32 4.11 8.93
CA THR A 118 6.10 4.89 7.72
C THR A 118 5.60 4.01 6.59
N ASP A 119 6.20 2.84 6.39
CA ASP A 119 5.77 1.92 5.33
C ASP A 119 4.34 1.44 5.55
N ILE A 120 3.99 1.00 6.76
CA ILE A 120 2.60 0.64 7.12
C ILE A 120 1.64 1.82 6.87
N THR A 121 2.05 3.04 7.23
CA THR A 121 1.26 4.24 7.01
C THR A 121 1.05 4.47 5.51
N ILE A 122 2.09 4.31 4.70
CA ILE A 122 2.02 4.49 3.24
C ILE A 122 1.14 3.42 2.58
N TRP A 123 1.22 2.16 3.02
CA TRP A 123 0.28 1.10 2.60
C TRP A 123 -1.17 1.49 2.91
N SER A 124 -1.42 1.94 4.15
CA SER A 124 -2.74 2.37 4.63
C SER A 124 -3.35 3.45 3.75
N ILE A 125 -2.53 4.43 3.39
CA ILE A 125 -2.87 5.53 2.51
C ILE A 125 -3.22 5.03 1.11
N GLY A 126 -2.39 4.14 0.57
CA GLY A 126 -2.68 3.47 -0.70
C GLY A 126 -4.06 2.83 -0.66
N GLY A 127 -4.38 2.14 0.44
CA GLY A 127 -5.70 1.57 0.69
C GLY A 127 -6.83 2.62 0.69
N CYS A 128 -6.66 3.77 1.34
CA CYS A 128 -7.62 4.87 1.30
C CYS A 128 -7.83 5.44 -0.11
N VAL A 129 -6.77 5.51 -0.92
CA VAL A 129 -6.90 5.92 -2.33
C VAL A 129 -7.62 4.85 -3.14
N GLY A 130 -7.30 3.57 -2.93
CA GLY A 130 -8.01 2.44 -3.54
C GLY A 130 -9.50 2.42 -3.19
N TRP A 131 -9.85 2.76 -1.94
CA TRP A 131 -11.22 3.00 -1.51
C TRP A 131 -11.85 4.10 -2.35
N TYR A 132 -11.29 5.30 -2.33
CA TYR A 132 -11.85 6.45 -3.05
C TYR A 132 -12.07 6.14 -4.56
N MET A 133 -11.12 5.43 -5.18
CA MET A 133 -11.24 5.02 -6.58
C MET A 133 -12.33 3.97 -6.80
N THR A 134 -12.54 3.06 -5.83
CA THR A 134 -13.65 2.10 -5.86
C THR A 134 -15.00 2.83 -5.80
N ASP A 135 -15.15 3.79 -4.90
CA ASP A 135 -16.36 4.60 -4.80
C ASP A 135 -16.63 5.37 -6.11
N LEU A 136 -15.61 6.03 -6.65
CA LEU A 136 -15.75 6.83 -7.87
C LEU A 136 -15.99 6.01 -9.14
N MET A 137 -15.40 4.83 -9.28
CA MET A 137 -15.30 4.14 -10.58
C MET A 137 -16.07 2.82 -10.63
N PHE A 138 -16.14 2.10 -9.52
CA PHE A 138 -16.85 0.82 -9.42
C PHE A 138 -18.31 1.05 -9.04
N LEU A 139 -18.56 1.82 -7.97
CA LEU A 139 -19.93 2.08 -7.49
C LEU A 139 -20.72 3.05 -8.38
N SER A 140 -20.05 3.90 -9.16
CA SER A 140 -20.73 4.80 -10.09
C SER A 140 -21.15 4.14 -11.42
N ASP A 141 -20.74 2.87 -11.65
CA ASP A 141 -20.88 2.08 -12.89
C ASP A 141 -20.35 2.78 -14.18
N LYS A 142 -19.72 3.95 -14.03
CA LYS A 142 -19.34 4.78 -15.17
C LYS A 142 -18.01 4.35 -15.77
N TYR A 143 -17.14 3.73 -14.95
CA TYR A 143 -15.74 3.50 -15.30
C TYR A 143 -15.20 2.13 -14.83
N LEU A 144 -16.07 1.11 -14.77
CA LEU A 144 -15.73 -0.22 -14.25
C LEU A 144 -14.47 -0.84 -14.89
N ARG A 145 -14.29 -0.71 -16.21
CA ARG A 145 -13.07 -1.20 -16.88
C ARG A 145 -11.82 -0.48 -16.44
N ALA A 146 -11.90 0.85 -16.31
CA ALA A 146 -10.78 1.66 -15.86
C ALA A 146 -10.42 1.36 -14.40
N TYR A 147 -11.40 0.98 -13.57
CA TYR A 147 -11.16 0.52 -12.19
C TYR A 147 -10.27 -0.73 -12.15
N TYR A 148 -10.59 -1.75 -12.95
CA TYR A 148 -9.78 -2.97 -13.03
C TYR A 148 -8.38 -2.70 -13.59
N ILE A 149 -8.29 -1.89 -14.65
CA ILE A 149 -6.98 -1.51 -15.22
C ILE A 149 -6.15 -0.76 -14.18
N TYR A 150 -6.75 0.16 -13.43
CA TYR A 150 -6.07 0.91 -12.38
C TYR A 150 -5.51 -0.01 -11.29
N GLY A 151 -6.32 -0.94 -10.76
CA GLY A 151 -5.87 -1.90 -9.76
C GLY A 151 -4.72 -2.80 -10.27
N PHE A 152 -4.85 -3.30 -11.50
CA PHE A 152 -3.81 -4.14 -12.10
C PHE A 152 -2.52 -3.37 -12.35
N MET A 153 -2.60 -2.15 -12.90
CA MET A 153 -1.43 -1.29 -13.11
C MET A 153 -0.73 -0.95 -11.79
N SER A 154 -1.48 -0.63 -10.74
CA SER A 154 -0.92 -0.39 -9.41
C SER A 154 -0.19 -1.62 -8.88
N LEU A 155 -0.76 -2.82 -9.05
CA LEU A 155 -0.11 -4.07 -8.61
C LEU A 155 1.17 -4.33 -9.39
N THR A 156 1.11 -4.26 -10.72
CA THR A 156 2.26 -4.48 -11.60
C THR A 156 3.36 -3.47 -11.31
N MET A 157 3.03 -2.20 -11.14
CA MET A 157 4.03 -1.18 -10.83
C MET A 157 4.63 -1.33 -9.43
N GLY A 158 3.83 -1.69 -8.42
CA GLY A 158 4.33 -2.01 -7.09
C GLY A 158 5.32 -3.18 -7.11
N LEU A 159 4.99 -4.26 -7.82
CA LEU A 159 5.89 -5.40 -8.02
C LEU A 159 7.14 -5.05 -8.83
N LEU A 160 7.01 -4.25 -9.90
CA LEU A 160 8.15 -3.83 -10.72
C LEU A 160 9.11 -2.96 -9.93
N ILE A 161 8.62 -2.01 -9.14
CA ILE A 161 9.45 -1.23 -8.21
C ILE A 161 10.16 -2.20 -7.26
N PHE A 162 9.43 -3.18 -6.72
CA PHE A 162 10.03 -4.13 -5.79
C PHE A 162 11.18 -4.92 -6.42
N ILE A 163 10.96 -5.44 -7.64
CA ILE A 163 11.95 -6.23 -8.38
C ILE A 163 13.13 -5.36 -8.82
N VAL A 164 12.88 -4.23 -9.48
CA VAL A 164 13.92 -3.37 -10.05
C VAL A 164 14.83 -2.85 -8.96
N PHE A 165 14.26 -2.26 -7.91
CA PHE A 165 15.07 -1.72 -6.84
C PHE A 165 15.70 -2.82 -5.99
N GLY A 166 15.03 -3.96 -5.79
CA GLY A 166 15.63 -5.11 -5.13
C GLY A 166 16.83 -5.69 -5.86
N PHE A 167 16.80 -5.71 -7.20
CA PHE A 167 17.97 -6.07 -8.00
C PHE A 167 19.07 -5.01 -7.91
N ILE A 168 18.74 -3.73 -7.98
CA ILE A 168 19.74 -2.65 -7.93
C ILE A 168 20.48 -2.64 -6.57
N THR A 169 19.79 -2.93 -5.48
CA THR A 169 20.36 -2.82 -4.12
C THR A 169 21.09 -4.08 -3.67
N THR A 170 20.90 -5.20 -4.37
CA THR A 170 21.60 -6.46 -4.10
C THR A 170 22.77 -6.73 -5.05
N LEU A 171 22.98 -5.86 -6.05
CA LEU A 171 24.15 -5.92 -6.92
C LEU A 171 25.40 -5.44 -6.15
N PRO A 172 26.51 -6.20 -6.19
CA PRO A 172 27.75 -5.87 -5.49
C PRO A 172 28.49 -4.65 -6.08
#